data_AF-A0A349J9Y9-F1
#
_entry.id   AF-A0A349J9Y9-F1
#
_cell.length_a   1.000
_cell.length_b   1.000
_cell.length_c   1.000
_cell.angle_alpha   90.00
_cell.angle_beta   90.00
_cell.angle_gamma   90.00
#
_symmetry.space_group_name_H-M   'P 1'
#
loop_
_entity.id
_entity.type
_entity.pdbx_description
1 polymer ?
#
loop_
_entity_poly.entity_id
_entity_poly.type
_entity_poly.pdbx_seq_one_letter_code
_entity_poly.pdbx_strand_id
1 'polypeptide(L)'
;MRPIHPYHQRSAVVRLIAPPLIAIALFVVGIWGLILPATEAALLERKRETLRAIVASAISLCERHQRAEADGARAQALAAADLRALRYGEANKDYLWVIDATPRMIVHPYRPDLEGQEVGAHADPDGVRLFAASVARVHDAGEGFVHYRWQKADDAAHTAPKLSFVRGFAPWGWVVGSGIYLDDVHAELARTTRTLGWIAGGVAAVVAALVALGLRQGWAS
;
A
#
# COMPACT_ATOMS: atom_id res chain seq x y z
N MET A 1 35.62 50.08 -37.95
CA MET A 1 35.48 48.95 -37.00
C MET A 1 34.61 49.40 -35.84
N ARG A 2 33.38 48.89 -35.71
CA ARG A 2 32.52 49.17 -34.54
C ARG A 2 32.72 48.06 -33.51
N PRO A 3 32.96 48.36 -32.23
CA PRO A 3 33.18 47.35 -31.21
C PRO A 3 31.85 46.64 -30.91
N ILE A 4 31.88 45.30 -30.94
CA ILE A 4 30.74 44.45 -30.58
C ILE A 4 30.61 44.53 -29.05
N HIS A 5 29.56 45.20 -28.57
CA HIS A 5 29.32 45.34 -27.13
C HIS A 5 29.03 43.97 -26.48
N PRO A 6 29.68 43.60 -25.37
CA PRO A 6 29.51 42.30 -24.69
C PRO A 6 28.11 42.07 -24.10
N TYR A 7 27.23 43.07 -24.15
CA TYR A 7 25.87 43.01 -23.62
C TYR A 7 24.93 42.12 -24.46
N HIS A 8 25.14 42.02 -25.78
CA HIS A 8 24.27 41.24 -26.66
C HIS A 8 24.45 39.72 -26.49
N GLN A 9 25.67 39.24 -26.25
CA GLN A 9 25.95 37.80 -26.12
C GLN A 9 25.29 37.18 -24.87
N ARG A 10 25.28 37.88 -23.72
CA ARG A 10 24.63 37.38 -22.49
C ARG A 10 23.13 37.18 -22.66
N SER A 11 22.45 38.11 -23.35
CA SER A 11 21.01 38.01 -23.61
C SER A 11 20.63 36.85 -24.56
N ALA A 12 21.51 36.52 -25.52
CA ALA A 12 21.30 35.41 -26.46
C ALA A 12 21.45 34.05 -25.78
N VAL A 13 22.48 33.88 -24.93
CA VAL A 13 22.70 32.65 -24.16
C VAL A 13 21.55 32.38 -23.19
N VAL A 14 21.07 33.40 -22.47
CA VAL A 14 19.92 33.25 -21.55
C VAL A 14 18.66 32.83 -22.30
N ARG A 15 18.37 33.40 -23.47
CA ARG A 15 17.20 33.03 -24.29
C ARG A 15 17.28 31.59 -24.82
N LEU A 16 18.48 31.07 -25.03
CA LEU A 16 18.69 29.68 -25.47
C LEU A 16 18.53 28.66 -24.33
N ILE A 17 19.04 28.98 -23.14
CA ILE A 17 19.12 28.02 -22.01
C ILE A 17 17.86 28.06 -21.13
N ALA A 18 17.22 29.22 -20.96
CA ALA A 18 16.11 29.36 -20.03
C ALA A 18 14.88 28.49 -20.36
N PRO A 19 14.38 28.41 -21.61
CA PRO A 19 13.20 27.59 -21.90
C PRO A 19 13.40 26.09 -21.64
N PRO A 20 14.52 25.46 -22.03
CA PRO A 20 14.80 24.07 -21.65
C PRO A 20 14.90 23.84 -20.14
N LEU A 21 15.51 24.77 -19.40
CA LEU A 21 15.59 24.66 -17.93
C LEU A 21 14.20 24.76 -17.29
N ILE A 22 13.35 25.68 -17.76
CA ILE A 22 11.97 25.80 -17.30
C ILE A 22 11.19 24.52 -17.63
N ALA A 23 11.35 23.97 -18.83
CA ALA A 23 10.70 22.72 -19.23
C ALA A 23 11.13 21.54 -18.33
N ILE A 24 12.42 21.41 -18.03
CA ILE A 24 12.93 20.39 -17.08
C ILE A 24 12.34 20.62 -15.70
N ALA A 25 12.34 21.86 -15.21
CA ALA A 25 11.79 22.19 -13.89
C ALA A 25 10.30 21.84 -13.81
N LEU A 26 9.50 22.20 -14.82
CA LEU A 26 8.08 21.85 -14.90
C LEU A 26 7.87 20.35 -14.99
N PHE A 27 8.72 19.65 -15.74
CA PHE A 27 8.66 18.19 -15.85
C PHE A 27 8.94 17.50 -14.52
N VAL A 28 9.97 17.94 -13.79
CA VAL A 28 10.29 17.46 -12.44
C VAL A 28 9.16 17.80 -11.47
N VAL A 29 8.67 19.03 -11.45
CA VAL A 29 7.54 19.41 -10.59
C VAL A 29 6.29 18.59 -10.93
N GLY A 30 6.03 18.30 -12.21
CA GLY A 30 4.93 17.45 -12.64
C GLY A 30 5.06 16.01 -12.14
N ILE A 31 6.24 15.40 -12.28
CA ILE A 31 6.48 14.04 -11.78
C ILE A 31 6.33 13.98 -10.25
N TRP A 32 7.07 14.81 -9.51
CA TRP A 32 7.13 14.69 -8.06
C TRP A 32 5.94 15.33 -7.34
N GLY A 33 5.37 16.39 -7.91
CA GLY A 33 4.25 17.12 -7.32
C GLY A 33 2.87 16.58 -7.69
N LEU A 34 2.73 15.92 -8.85
CA LEU A 34 1.43 15.43 -9.33
C LEU A 34 1.42 13.91 -9.53
N ILE A 35 2.35 13.37 -10.32
CA ILE A 35 2.31 11.96 -10.72
C ILE A 35 2.61 11.04 -9.53
N LEU A 36 3.63 11.34 -8.74
CA LEU A 36 4.05 10.48 -7.63
C LEU A 36 2.99 10.39 -6.52
N PRO A 37 2.42 11.49 -5.99
CA PRO A 37 1.33 11.42 -5.02
C PRO A 37 0.08 10.71 -5.57
N ALA A 38 -0.27 10.96 -6.84
CA ALA A 38 -1.39 10.28 -7.48
C ALA A 38 -1.14 8.76 -7.59
N THR A 39 0.09 8.35 -7.89
CA THR A 39 0.50 6.94 -7.97
C THR A 39 0.43 6.27 -6.60
N GLU A 40 0.89 6.94 -5.54
CA GLU A 40 0.79 6.45 -4.17
C GLU A 40 -0.66 6.25 -3.73
N ALA A 41 -1.51 7.26 -3.98
CA ALA A 41 -2.94 7.18 -3.66
C ALA A 41 -3.63 6.04 -4.42
N ALA A 42 -3.35 5.91 -5.72
CA ALA A 42 -3.89 4.83 -6.54
C ALA A 42 -3.40 3.45 -6.07
N LEU A 43 -2.13 3.34 -5.69
CA LEU A 43 -1.55 2.11 -5.16
C LEU A 43 -2.23 1.69 -3.85
N LEU A 44 -2.39 2.62 -2.90
CA LEU A 44 -3.07 2.36 -1.64
C LEU A 44 -4.52 1.96 -1.85
N GLU A 45 -5.26 2.64 -2.73
CA GLU A 45 -6.65 2.30 -2.99
C GLU A 45 -6.80 0.92 -3.63
N ARG A 46 -5.93 0.58 -4.60
CA ARG A 46 -5.89 -0.78 -5.18
C ARG A 46 -5.67 -1.85 -4.11
N LYS A 47 -4.77 -1.60 -3.15
CA LYS A 47 -4.54 -2.55 -2.05
C LYS A 47 -5.76 -2.62 -1.11
N ARG A 48 -6.45 -1.51 -0.84
CA ARG A 48 -7.72 -1.50 -0.09
C ARG A 48 -8.81 -2.31 -0.79
N GLU A 49 -9.00 -2.11 -2.09
CA GLU A 49 -9.94 -2.88 -2.91
C GLU A 49 -9.61 -4.38 -2.87
N THR A 50 -8.32 -4.73 -2.97
CA THR A 50 -7.87 -6.12 -2.85
C THR A 50 -8.26 -6.72 -1.50
N LEU A 51 -8.02 -6.00 -0.40
CA LEU A 51 -8.42 -6.45 0.93
C LEU A 51 -9.94 -6.64 1.06
N ARG A 52 -10.73 -5.70 0.52
CA ARG A 52 -12.20 -5.83 0.48
C ARG A 52 -12.62 -7.09 -0.27
N ALA A 53 -12.03 -7.37 -1.43
CA ALA A 53 -12.36 -8.52 -2.26
C ALA A 53 -11.98 -9.86 -1.60
N ILE A 54 -10.81 -9.93 -0.95
CA ILE A 54 -10.34 -11.11 -0.23
C ILE A 54 -11.25 -11.41 0.97
N VAL A 55 -11.54 -10.39 1.79
CA VAL A 55 -12.43 -10.57 2.94
C VAL A 55 -13.86 -10.88 2.48
N ALA A 56 -14.35 -10.26 1.40
CA ALA A 56 -15.66 -10.61 0.82
C ALA A 56 -15.72 -12.09 0.41
N SER A 57 -14.67 -12.61 -0.25
CA SER A 57 -14.57 -14.01 -0.62
C SER A 57 -14.57 -14.93 0.61
N ALA A 58 -13.88 -14.53 1.69
CA ALA A 58 -13.88 -15.25 2.95
C ALA A 58 -15.28 -15.28 3.61
N ILE A 59 -16.03 -14.18 3.55
CA ILE A 59 -17.43 -14.14 4.01
C ILE A 59 -18.31 -15.07 3.17
N SER A 60 -18.20 -15.05 1.84
CA SER A 60 -18.93 -15.97 0.96
C SER A 60 -18.61 -17.44 1.26
N LEU A 61 -17.38 -17.75 1.67
CA LEU A 61 -16.98 -19.09 2.11
C LEU A 61 -17.68 -19.48 3.42
N CYS A 62 -17.77 -18.56 4.38
CA CYS A 62 -18.55 -18.75 5.61
C CYS A 62 -20.03 -19.04 5.31
N GLU A 63 -20.64 -18.23 4.43
CA GLU A 63 -22.03 -18.41 3.98
C GLU A 63 -22.26 -19.76 3.28
N ARG A 64 -21.29 -20.24 2.51
CA ARG A 64 -21.37 -21.56 1.86
C ARG A 64 -21.40 -22.66 2.91
N HIS A 65 -20.49 -22.63 3.88
CA HIS A 65 -20.43 -23.63 4.95
C HIS A 65 -21.67 -23.60 5.83
N GLN A 66 -22.16 -22.41 6.18
CA GLN A 66 -23.41 -22.24 6.94
C GLN A 66 -24.62 -22.87 6.23
N ARG A 67 -24.70 -22.75 4.89
CA ARG A 67 -25.81 -23.34 4.11
C ARG A 67 -25.66 -24.84 3.88
N ALA A 68 -24.43 -25.33 3.77
CA ALA A 68 -24.14 -26.71 3.43
C ALA A 68 -24.16 -27.68 4.62
N GLU A 69 -23.91 -27.17 5.83
CA GLU A 69 -23.82 -27.97 7.05
C GLU A 69 -24.86 -27.52 8.07
N ALA A 70 -25.73 -28.45 8.49
CA ALA A 70 -26.83 -28.17 9.41
C ALA A 70 -26.35 -28.02 10.86
N ASP A 71 -25.28 -28.73 11.23
CA ASP A 71 -24.62 -28.55 12.51
C ASP A 71 -23.75 -27.29 12.47
N GLY A 72 -24.23 -26.22 13.11
CA GLY A 72 -23.54 -24.94 13.14
C GLY A 72 -22.10 -25.02 13.68
N ALA A 73 -21.82 -25.89 14.65
CA ALA A 73 -20.47 -26.05 15.20
C ALA A 73 -19.55 -26.71 14.17
N ARG A 74 -20.05 -27.72 13.45
CA ARG A 74 -19.31 -28.36 12.35
C ARG A 74 -19.11 -27.40 11.18
N ALA A 75 -20.11 -26.59 10.83
CA ALA A 75 -20.01 -25.57 9.78
C ALA A 75 -18.91 -24.55 10.08
N GLN A 76 -18.88 -24.05 11.33
CA GLN A 76 -17.84 -23.14 11.81
C GLN A 76 -16.45 -23.80 11.78
N ALA A 77 -16.32 -25.04 12.26
CA ALA A 77 -15.04 -25.75 12.27
C ALA A 77 -14.47 -25.93 10.84
N LEU A 78 -15.31 -26.29 9.88
CA LEU A 78 -14.92 -26.42 8.47
C LEU A 78 -14.51 -25.07 7.86
N ALA A 79 -15.30 -24.02 8.09
CA ALA A 79 -14.96 -22.67 7.62
C ALA A 79 -13.66 -22.17 8.24
N ALA A 80 -13.45 -22.35 9.54
CA ALA A 80 -12.22 -21.96 10.24
C ALA A 80 -10.99 -22.70 9.68
N ALA A 81 -11.12 -24.00 9.37
CA ALA A 81 -10.05 -24.77 8.76
C ALA A 81 -9.68 -24.23 7.35
N ASP A 82 -10.67 -23.96 6.51
CA ASP A 82 -10.43 -23.41 5.17
C ASP A 82 -9.82 -22.00 5.24
N LEU A 83 -10.39 -21.11 6.06
CA LEU A 83 -9.87 -19.75 6.25
C LEU A 83 -8.44 -19.75 6.78
N ARG A 84 -8.08 -20.69 7.66
CA ARG A 84 -6.70 -20.87 8.15
C ARG A 84 -5.75 -21.25 7.03
N ALA A 85 -6.19 -22.05 6.06
CA ALA A 85 -5.36 -22.54 4.96
C ALA A 85 -5.15 -21.50 3.85
N LEU A 86 -6.06 -20.54 3.68
CA LEU A 86 -5.98 -19.52 2.64
C LEU A 86 -4.72 -18.65 2.77
N ARG A 87 -3.97 -18.57 1.67
CA ARG A 87 -2.85 -17.65 1.49
C ARG A 87 -2.96 -16.92 0.17
N TYR A 88 -2.37 -15.74 0.11
CA TYR A 88 -2.30 -14.93 -1.10
C TYR A 88 -1.08 -14.00 -1.05
N GLY A 89 -0.99 -13.11 -2.04
CA GLY A 89 0.14 -12.19 -2.22
C GLY A 89 1.31 -12.83 -2.94
N GLU A 90 2.28 -12.02 -3.35
CA GLU A 90 3.43 -12.48 -4.18
C GLU A 90 4.25 -13.57 -3.48
N ALA A 91 4.47 -13.43 -2.17
CA ALA A 91 5.20 -14.41 -1.37
C ALA A 91 4.34 -15.59 -0.88
N ASN A 92 3.04 -15.60 -1.20
CA ASN A 92 2.06 -16.55 -0.66
C ASN A 92 2.04 -16.62 0.88
N LYS A 93 2.25 -15.47 1.54
CA LYS A 93 2.32 -15.32 3.00
C LYS A 93 1.22 -14.44 3.58
N ASP A 94 0.46 -13.72 2.76
CA ASP A 94 -0.67 -12.93 3.26
C ASP A 94 -1.81 -13.86 3.69
N TYR A 95 -2.55 -13.47 4.72
CA TYR A 95 -3.43 -14.38 5.45
C TYR A 95 -4.70 -13.70 5.96
N LEU A 96 -5.68 -14.54 6.31
CA LEU A 96 -6.89 -14.15 7.02
C LEU A 96 -6.75 -14.50 8.50
N TRP A 97 -7.36 -13.70 9.36
CA TRP A 97 -7.56 -14.01 10.77
C TRP A 97 -9.02 -13.79 11.13
N VAL A 98 -9.48 -14.48 12.19
CA VAL A 98 -10.87 -14.44 12.62
C VAL A 98 -10.93 -14.32 14.13
N ILE A 99 -11.73 -13.37 14.61
CA ILE A 99 -12.13 -13.26 16.02
C ILE A 99 -13.67 -13.33 16.11
N ASP A 100 -14.20 -13.58 17.30
CA ASP A 100 -15.62 -13.37 17.56
C ASP A 100 -15.92 -11.93 18.06
N ALA A 101 -17.18 -11.65 18.39
CA ALA A 101 -17.64 -10.35 18.89
C ALA A 101 -17.17 -10.02 20.32
N THR A 102 -16.73 -11.01 21.09
CA THR A 102 -16.12 -10.86 22.42
C THR A 102 -14.62 -11.12 22.29
N PRO A 103 -13.94 -10.24 21.54
CA PRO A 103 -12.77 -10.51 20.69
C PRO A 103 -11.89 -11.68 21.15
N ARG A 104 -12.35 -12.90 20.93
CA ARG A 104 -11.62 -14.14 21.16
C ARG A 104 -11.10 -14.66 19.84
N MET A 105 -9.85 -15.10 19.80
CA MET A 105 -9.25 -15.56 18.56
C MET A 105 -9.81 -16.91 18.15
N ILE A 106 -10.30 -17.00 16.91
CA ILE A 106 -10.80 -18.25 16.31
C ILE A 106 -9.75 -18.83 15.35
N VAL A 107 -9.15 -17.98 14.52
CA VAL A 107 -8.12 -18.37 13.54
C VAL A 107 -7.03 -17.31 13.49
N HIS A 108 -5.78 -17.71 13.70
CA HIS A 108 -4.63 -16.90 13.33
C HIS A 108 -3.47 -17.77 12.83
N PRO A 109 -3.18 -17.81 11.52
CA PRO A 109 -2.28 -18.83 10.98
C PRO A 109 -0.81 -18.73 11.42
N TYR A 110 -0.37 -17.54 11.87
CA TYR A 110 0.98 -17.30 12.39
C TYR A 110 1.05 -17.06 13.90
N ARG A 111 -0.09 -17.15 14.60
CA ARG A 111 -0.21 -16.95 16.06
C ARG A 111 -1.18 -17.96 16.66
N PRO A 112 -0.88 -19.26 16.52
CA PRO A 112 -1.70 -20.31 17.12
C PRO A 112 -1.74 -20.19 18.65
N ASP A 113 -0.76 -19.53 19.27
CA ASP A 113 -0.73 -19.21 20.70
C ASP A 113 -1.87 -18.29 21.15
N LEU A 114 -2.45 -17.50 20.23
CA LEU A 114 -3.59 -16.64 20.52
C LEU A 114 -4.92 -17.37 20.40
N GLU A 115 -5.00 -18.48 19.67
CA GLU A 115 -6.26 -19.16 19.37
C GLU A 115 -6.95 -19.66 20.65
N GLY A 116 -8.24 -19.37 20.76
CA GLY A 116 -9.04 -19.62 21.97
C GLY A 116 -8.86 -18.59 23.09
N GLN A 117 -7.92 -17.64 22.99
CA GLN A 117 -7.69 -16.61 24.01
C GLN A 117 -8.53 -15.35 23.77
N GLU A 118 -8.88 -14.67 24.86
CA GLU A 118 -9.42 -13.32 24.84
C GLU A 118 -8.32 -12.33 24.42
N VAL A 119 -8.44 -11.75 23.23
CA VAL A 119 -7.41 -10.87 22.64
C VAL A 119 -7.82 -9.40 22.63
N GLY A 120 -8.98 -9.04 23.16
CA GLY A 120 -9.46 -7.66 23.20
C GLY A 120 -8.53 -6.68 23.91
N ALA A 121 -7.75 -7.14 24.90
CA ALA A 121 -6.77 -6.32 25.62
C ALA A 121 -5.39 -6.24 24.95
N HIS A 122 -5.15 -7.04 23.90
CA HIS A 122 -3.88 -7.05 23.19
C HIS A 122 -3.68 -5.72 22.47
N ALA A 123 -2.58 -5.04 22.80
CA ALA A 123 -2.18 -3.77 22.22
C ALA A 123 -0.84 -3.91 21.50
N ASP A 124 -0.69 -3.20 20.38
CA ASP A 124 0.59 -3.06 19.71
C ASP A 124 1.51 -2.06 20.47
N PRO A 125 2.78 -1.89 20.04
CA PRO A 125 3.70 -0.93 20.67
C PRO A 125 3.24 0.53 20.68
N ASP A 126 2.30 0.91 19.81
CA ASP A 126 1.74 2.26 19.74
C ASP A 126 0.46 2.39 20.59
N GLY A 127 0.06 1.32 21.29
CA GLY A 127 -1.11 1.26 22.16
C GLY A 127 -2.42 0.91 21.44
N VAL A 128 -2.38 0.57 20.14
CA VAL A 128 -3.57 0.24 19.36
C VAL A 128 -4.05 -1.16 19.72
N ARG A 129 -5.29 -1.25 20.22
CA ARG A 129 -5.97 -2.52 20.52
C ARG A 129 -6.68 -3.05 19.29
N LEU A 130 -5.93 -3.65 18.36
CA LEU A 130 -6.41 -4.13 17.05
C LEU A 130 -7.77 -4.85 17.12
N PHE A 131 -7.87 -5.87 17.97
CA PHE A 131 -9.04 -6.75 17.97
C PHE A 131 -10.29 -6.06 18.52
N ALA A 132 -10.13 -5.27 19.60
CA ALA A 132 -11.21 -4.44 20.13
C ALA A 132 -11.65 -3.37 19.11
N ALA A 133 -10.69 -2.69 18.46
CA ALA A 133 -10.99 -1.72 17.42
C ALA A 133 -11.72 -2.37 16.23
N SER A 134 -11.35 -3.60 15.85
CA SER A 134 -11.98 -4.33 14.76
C SER A 134 -13.43 -4.68 15.07
N VAL A 135 -13.72 -5.19 16.27
CA VAL A 135 -15.09 -5.43 16.73
C VAL A 135 -15.89 -4.13 16.72
N ALA A 136 -15.33 -3.02 17.23
CA ALA A 136 -16.01 -1.73 17.21
C ALA A 136 -16.35 -1.26 15.78
N ARG A 137 -15.43 -1.38 14.81
CA ARG A 137 -15.72 -1.02 13.41
C ARG A 137 -16.82 -1.87 12.80
N VAL A 138 -16.81 -3.18 13.05
CA VAL A 138 -17.86 -4.08 12.56
C VAL A 138 -19.20 -3.79 13.24
N HIS A 139 -19.20 -3.47 14.53
CA HIS A 139 -20.40 -3.07 15.24
C HIS A 139 -21.02 -1.79 14.64
N ASP A 140 -20.19 -0.78 14.35
CA ASP A 140 -20.67 0.54 13.94
C ASP A 140 -21.10 0.59 12.46
N ALA A 141 -20.40 -0.13 11.58
CA ALA A 141 -20.59 -0.02 10.12
C ALA A 141 -20.63 -1.36 9.38
N GLY A 142 -20.56 -2.49 10.09
CA GLY A 142 -20.46 -3.84 9.50
C GLY A 142 -19.07 -4.19 8.98
N GLU A 143 -18.23 -3.19 8.69
CA GLU A 143 -16.89 -3.34 8.16
C GLU A 143 -16.02 -2.10 8.41
N GLY A 144 -14.72 -2.20 8.18
CA GLY A 144 -13.85 -1.02 8.23
C GLY A 144 -12.36 -1.32 8.15
N PHE A 145 -11.57 -0.25 8.11
CA PHE A 145 -10.11 -0.33 8.10
C PHE A 145 -9.51 -0.01 9.47
N VAL A 146 -8.50 -0.78 9.88
CA VAL A 146 -7.75 -0.54 11.13
C VAL A 146 -6.26 -0.46 10.81
N HIS A 147 -5.61 0.60 11.29
CA HIS A 147 -4.17 0.81 11.23
C HIS A 147 -3.54 0.45 12.58
N TYR A 148 -2.45 -0.32 12.55
CA TYR A 148 -1.77 -0.85 13.73
C TYR A 148 -0.40 -1.39 13.31
N ARG A 149 0.38 -1.87 14.26
CA ARG A 149 1.63 -2.58 14.04
C ARG A 149 1.48 -4.06 14.35
N TRP A 150 2.07 -4.91 13.51
CA TRP A 150 2.01 -6.37 13.69
C TRP A 150 3.28 -7.05 13.23
N GLN A 151 3.56 -8.23 13.78
CA GLN A 151 4.65 -9.07 13.31
C GLN A 151 4.47 -9.47 11.84
N LYS A 152 5.57 -9.56 11.09
CA LYS A 152 5.54 -9.92 9.67
C LYS A 152 5.38 -11.43 9.50
N ALA A 153 4.13 -11.87 9.35
CA ALA A 153 3.79 -13.27 9.05
C ALA A 153 4.47 -14.24 10.05
N ASP A 154 5.34 -15.11 9.56
CA ASP A 154 6.13 -16.10 10.32
C ASP A 154 7.34 -15.52 11.06
N ASP A 155 7.67 -14.23 10.87
CA ASP A 155 8.74 -13.53 11.59
C ASP A 155 8.15 -12.75 12.79
N ALA A 156 8.15 -13.40 13.95
CA ALA A 156 7.67 -12.82 15.21
C ALA A 156 8.56 -11.69 15.76
N ALA A 157 9.84 -11.62 15.35
CA ALA A 157 10.76 -10.61 15.85
C ALA A 157 10.61 -9.27 15.10
N HIS A 158 10.05 -9.31 13.89
CA HIS A 158 9.93 -8.13 13.04
C HIS A 158 8.52 -7.56 13.02
N THR A 159 8.31 -6.43 13.70
CA THR A 159 7.02 -5.72 13.73
C THR A 159 7.00 -4.54 12.76
N ALA A 160 6.01 -4.52 11.86
CA ALA A 160 5.84 -3.50 10.83
C ALA A 160 4.44 -2.86 10.86
N PRO A 161 4.28 -1.60 10.38
CA PRO A 161 2.96 -0.99 10.20
C PRO A 161 2.10 -1.78 9.22
N LYS A 162 0.84 -2.01 9.60
CA LYS A 162 -0.13 -2.81 8.88
C LYS A 162 -1.46 -2.07 8.77
N LEU A 163 -2.10 -2.20 7.61
CA LEU A 163 -3.47 -1.77 7.36
C LEU A 163 -4.32 -3.02 7.13
N SER A 164 -5.30 -3.25 8.00
CA SER A 164 -6.28 -4.32 7.81
C SER A 164 -7.64 -3.79 7.43
N PHE A 165 -8.34 -4.56 6.59
CA PHE A 165 -9.78 -4.46 6.41
C PHE A 165 -10.43 -5.59 7.20
N VAL A 166 -11.54 -5.28 7.86
CA VAL A 166 -12.34 -6.23 8.62
C VAL A 166 -13.80 -6.15 8.19
N ARG A 167 -14.49 -7.28 8.21
CA ARG A 167 -15.94 -7.36 7.96
C ARG A 167 -16.57 -8.39 8.89
N GLY A 168 -17.78 -8.08 9.35
CA GLY A 168 -18.57 -8.98 10.17
C GLY A 168 -19.28 -10.06 9.37
N PHE A 169 -19.31 -11.27 9.91
CA PHE A 169 -20.24 -12.32 9.53
C PHE A 169 -21.26 -12.52 10.66
N ALA A 170 -22.38 -11.80 10.57
CA ALA A 170 -23.38 -11.71 11.63
C ALA A 170 -23.89 -13.08 12.15
N PRO A 171 -24.15 -14.11 11.31
CA PRO A 171 -24.71 -15.36 11.79
C PRO A 171 -23.85 -16.10 12.82
N TRP A 172 -22.53 -15.90 12.81
CA TRP A 172 -21.60 -16.50 13.77
C TRP A 172 -21.00 -15.47 14.74
N GLY A 173 -21.35 -14.19 14.61
CA GLY A 173 -20.71 -13.11 15.33
C GLY A 173 -19.21 -13.01 15.05
N TRP A 174 -18.75 -13.49 13.89
CA TRP A 174 -17.33 -13.48 13.53
C TRP A 174 -16.96 -12.14 12.91
N VAL A 175 -15.74 -11.70 13.18
CA VAL A 175 -15.06 -10.63 12.48
C VAL A 175 -13.91 -11.25 11.71
N VAL A 176 -13.99 -11.19 10.38
CA VAL A 176 -12.97 -11.71 9.48
C VAL A 176 -12.10 -10.54 9.01
N GLY A 177 -10.79 -10.68 9.21
CA GLY A 177 -9.82 -9.64 8.89
C GLY A 177 -8.70 -10.13 8.00
N SER A 178 -8.20 -9.24 7.16
CA SER A 178 -6.93 -9.41 6.45
C SER A 178 -6.23 -8.07 6.30
N GLY A 179 -4.93 -8.05 6.01
CA GLY A 179 -4.21 -6.78 5.90
C GLY A 179 -2.89 -6.88 5.15
N ILE A 180 -2.43 -5.71 4.72
CA ILE A 180 -1.15 -5.50 4.02
C ILE A 180 -0.18 -4.75 4.92
N TYR A 181 1.12 -5.03 4.80
CA TYR A 181 2.14 -4.22 5.45
C TYR A 181 2.43 -2.97 4.63
N LEU A 182 2.44 -1.80 5.28
CA LEU A 182 2.66 -0.52 4.60
C LEU A 182 4.09 -0.39 4.08
N ASP A 183 5.06 -1.05 4.71
CA ASP A 183 6.44 -1.07 4.24
C ASP A 183 6.56 -1.74 2.86
N ASP A 184 5.75 -2.75 2.59
CA ASP A 184 5.75 -3.43 1.28
C ASP A 184 5.15 -2.51 0.20
N VAL A 185 4.14 -1.71 0.58
CA VAL A 185 3.58 -0.64 -0.28
C VAL A 185 4.63 0.43 -0.56
N HIS A 186 5.34 0.90 0.46
CA HIS A 186 6.42 1.88 0.29
C HIS A 186 7.57 1.34 -0.54
N ALA A 187 7.92 0.06 -0.40
CA ALA A 187 8.95 -0.58 -1.21
C ALA A 187 8.53 -0.67 -2.69
N GLU A 188 7.25 -0.96 -2.97
CA GLU A 188 6.69 -0.94 -4.32
C GLU A 188 6.73 0.49 -4.91
N LEU A 189 6.31 1.49 -4.13
CA LEU A 189 6.35 2.89 -4.53
C LEU A 189 7.79 3.36 -4.81
N ALA A 190 8.75 3.01 -3.95
CA ALA A 190 10.16 3.37 -4.10
C ALA A 190 10.78 2.83 -5.40
N ARG A 191 10.37 1.64 -5.85
CA ARG A 191 10.77 1.09 -7.16
C ARG A 191 10.25 1.96 -8.29
N THR A 192 8.98 2.34 -8.25
CA THR A 192 8.38 3.24 -9.25
C THR A 192 9.05 4.61 -9.25
N THR A 193 9.28 5.21 -8.08
CA THR A 193 9.96 6.50 -7.93
C THR A 193 11.37 6.46 -8.52
N ARG A 194 12.12 5.37 -8.29
CA ARG A 194 13.48 5.22 -8.84
C ARG A 194 13.46 5.16 -10.37
N THR A 195 12.52 4.43 -10.96
CA THR A 195 12.35 4.37 -12.42
C THR A 195 12.02 5.74 -13.00
N LEU A 196 11.09 6.47 -12.38
CA LEU A 196 10.76 7.85 -12.79
C LEU A 196 11.96 8.79 -12.67
N GLY A 197 12.78 8.63 -11.63
CA GLY A 197 14.03 9.36 -11.45
C GLY A 197 15.04 9.10 -12.58
N TRP A 198 15.22 7.85 -13.01
CA TRP A 198 16.09 7.51 -14.14
C TRP A 198 15.60 8.11 -15.46
N ILE A 199 14.28 8.06 -15.70
CA ILE A 199 13.68 8.69 -16.88
C ILE A 199 13.92 10.20 -16.87
N ALA A 200 13.67 10.87 -15.73
CA ALA A 200 13.91 12.30 -15.61
C ALA A 200 15.38 12.69 -15.79
N GLY A 201 16.30 11.92 -15.21
CA GLY A 201 17.74 12.11 -15.40
C GLY A 201 18.17 11.93 -16.86
N GLY A 202 17.64 10.92 -17.55
CA GLY A 202 17.89 10.69 -18.97
C GLY A 202 17.41 11.84 -19.86
N VAL A 203 16.19 12.33 -19.63
CA VAL A 203 15.63 13.49 -20.35
C VAL A 203 16.49 14.73 -20.11
N ALA A 204 16.87 15.00 -18.85
CA ALA A 204 17.73 16.13 -18.52
C ALA A 204 19.10 16.04 -19.21
N ALA A 205 19.71 14.85 -19.28
CA ALA A 205 20.98 14.62 -19.96
C ALA A 205 20.90 14.88 -21.48
N VAL A 206 19.82 14.41 -22.13
CA VAL A 206 19.59 14.66 -23.56
C VAL A 206 19.41 16.17 -23.83
N VAL A 207 18.61 16.86 -23.02
CA VAL A 207 18.41 18.30 -23.15
C VAL A 207 19.72 19.06 -22.95
N ALA A 208 20.52 18.68 -21.94
CA ALA A 208 21.83 19.28 -21.71
C ALA A 208 22.78 19.08 -22.90
N ALA A 209 22.79 17.90 -23.52
CA ALA A 209 23.59 17.61 -24.71
C ALA A 209 23.16 18.46 -25.91
N LEU A 210 21.86 18.63 -26.15
CA LEU A 210 21.33 19.48 -27.22
C LEU A 210 21.69 20.95 -27.02
N VAL A 211 21.57 21.46 -25.79
CA VAL A 211 21.99 22.84 -25.45
C VAL A 211 23.49 23.02 -25.68
N ALA A 212 24.32 22.06 -25.26
CA ALA A 212 25.76 22.09 -25.48
C ALA A 212 26.14 22.10 -26.98
N LEU A 213 25.44 21.29 -27.80
CA LEU A 213 25.63 21.26 -29.25
C LEU A 213 25.22 22.60 -29.90
N GLY A 214 24.09 23.17 -29.48
CA GLY A 214 23.62 24.47 -29.98
C GLY A 214 24.56 25.62 -29.64
N LEU A 215 25.10 25.63 -28.41
CA LEU A 215 26.14 26.58 -28.01
C LEU A 215 27.40 26.41 -28.87
N ARG A 216 27.86 25.17 -29.12
CA ARG A 216 29.03 24.93 -29.96
C ARG A 216 28.84 25.44 -31.40
N GLN A 217 27.66 25.22 -31.98
CA GLN A 217 27.36 25.67 -33.35
C GLN A 217 27.23 27.19 -33.45
N GLY A 218 26.51 27.82 -32.51
CA GLY A 218 26.33 29.28 -32.52
C GLY A 218 27.59 30.09 -32.19
N TRP A 219 28.64 29.45 -31.66
CA TRP A 219 29.95 30.06 -31.45
C TRP A 219 30.90 29.86 -32.65
N ALA A 220 30.55 28.96 -33.58
CA ALA A 220 31.32 28.66 -34.78
C ALA A 220 30.83 29.42 -36.03
N SER A 221 29.67 30.08 -35.96
CA SER A 221 29.05 30.93 -36.99
C SER A 221 29.21 32.41 -36.66
#